data_AF-A0A3A3HK42-F1
#
_entry.id   AF-A0A3A3HK42-F1
#
_cell.length_a   1.000
_cell.length_b   1.000
_cell.length_c   1.000
_cell.angle_alpha   90.00
_cell.angle_beta   90.00
_cell.angle_gamma   90.00
#
_symmetry.space_group_name_H-M   'P 1'
#
loop_
_entity.id
_entity.type
_entity.pdbx_description
1 polymer ?
#
loop_
_entity_poly.entity_id
_entity_poly.type
_entity_poly.pdbx_seq_one_letter_code
_entity_poly.pdbx_strand_id
1 'polypeptide(L)'
;MTLPSEMPEVLKDAIGDARSKWGWFVALGVLLLIFGGIAFGNLFIATVASVYVVGSLMLMAGVIEIAHAFGVKSWSNFFWWLGSGLLYAIAGFLAFYNPLLASAVLTFLLAVSLVASGILRLWLGFKSRPAAGWGWLVAAGVVTALAGLIIALGWPVNSLWVLGMFLAIDLIFQGWTFIAFGLALRK
;
A
#
# COMPACT_ATOMS: atom_id res chain seq x y z
N MET A 1 24.55 18.86 -31.29
CA MET A 1 23.68 18.59 -30.13
C MET A 1 24.57 18.11 -28.98
N THR A 2 25.08 19.04 -28.19
CA THR A 2 25.83 18.76 -26.97
C THR A 2 24.82 18.44 -25.86
N LEU A 3 24.97 17.28 -25.22
CA LEU A 3 24.15 16.88 -24.08
C LEU A 3 24.31 17.91 -22.93
N PRO A 4 23.25 18.23 -22.17
CA PRO A 4 23.42 18.98 -20.92
C PRO A 4 24.13 18.06 -19.92
N SER A 5 25.44 18.20 -19.82
CA SER A 5 26.34 17.44 -18.93
C SER A 5 26.35 18.00 -17.50
N GLU A 6 25.39 18.83 -17.14
CA GLU A 6 25.29 19.43 -15.81
C GLU A 6 24.04 18.89 -15.12
N MET A 7 24.26 18.05 -14.12
CA MET A 7 23.23 17.65 -13.18
C MET A 7 22.59 18.94 -12.62
N PRO A 8 21.26 19.13 -12.72
CA PRO A 8 20.59 20.36 -12.26
C PRO A 8 21.01 20.68 -10.83
N GLU A 9 21.34 21.95 -10.56
CA GLU A 9 21.86 22.41 -9.27
C GLU A 9 20.95 21.98 -8.10
N VAL A 10 19.64 22.01 -8.31
CA VAL A 10 18.60 21.50 -7.39
C VAL A 10 18.81 20.03 -7.00
N LEU A 11 19.25 19.17 -7.93
CA LEU A 11 19.49 17.76 -7.65
C LEU A 11 20.75 17.57 -6.80
N LYS A 12 21.79 18.39 -7.02
CA LYS A 12 23.03 18.36 -6.22
C LYS A 12 22.74 18.76 -4.78
N ASP A 13 21.97 19.83 -4.59
CA ASP A 13 21.61 20.32 -3.26
C ASP A 13 20.75 19.30 -2.51
N ALA A 14 19.73 18.73 -3.15
CA ALA A 14 18.88 17.71 -2.55
C ALA A 14 19.67 16.44 -2.14
N ILE A 15 20.64 16.01 -2.97
CA ILE A 15 21.51 14.87 -2.66
C ILE A 15 22.45 15.22 -1.50
N GLY A 16 23.00 16.43 -1.45
CA GLY A 16 23.84 16.91 -0.35
C GLY A 16 23.10 16.91 1.00
N ASP A 17 21.87 17.43 1.00
CA ASP A 17 21.00 17.44 2.18
C ASP A 17 20.61 16.04 2.65
N ALA A 18 20.27 15.14 1.71
CA ALA A 18 19.95 13.76 2.02
C ALA A 18 21.18 13.02 2.61
N ARG A 19 22.37 13.27 2.06
CA ARG A 19 23.64 12.70 2.52
C ARG A 19 24.01 13.17 3.92
N SER A 20 23.78 14.43 4.26
CA SER A 20 23.94 14.94 5.63
C SER A 20 23.06 14.18 6.64
N LYS A 21 21.86 13.78 6.21
CA LYS A 21 20.87 13.07 7.04
C LYS A 21 20.92 11.53 6.93
N TRP A 22 21.98 10.95 6.38
CA TRP A 22 22.10 9.49 6.17
C TRP A 22 21.81 8.67 7.44
N GLY A 23 22.30 9.14 8.61
CA GLY A 23 22.11 8.46 9.89
C GLY A 23 20.63 8.42 10.32
N TRP A 24 19.84 9.41 9.94
CA TRP A 24 18.40 9.43 10.21
C TRP A 24 17.65 8.37 9.39
N PHE A 25 18.02 8.18 8.12
CA PHE A 25 17.45 7.11 7.30
C PHE A 25 17.78 5.72 7.86
N VAL A 26 19.00 5.51 8.34
CA VAL A 26 19.38 4.25 9.00
C VAL A 26 18.60 4.06 10.30
N ALA A 27 18.50 5.10 11.14
CA ALA A 27 17.74 5.04 12.40
C ALA A 27 16.26 4.72 12.16
N LEU A 28 15.62 5.40 11.18
CA LEU A 28 14.24 5.10 10.77
C LEU A 28 14.11 3.66 10.28
N GLY A 29 15.05 3.17 9.48
CA GLY A 29 15.02 1.80 8.98
C GLY A 29 15.15 0.76 10.10
N VAL A 30 16.03 0.98 11.08
CA VAL A 30 16.13 0.12 12.28
C VAL A 30 14.83 0.15 13.09
N LEU A 31 14.24 1.33 13.27
CA LEU A 31 12.97 1.47 13.97
C LEU A 31 11.83 0.70 13.27
N LEU A 32 11.77 0.78 11.94
CA LEU A 32 10.79 0.03 11.13
C LEU A 32 11.01 -1.48 11.23
N LEU A 33 12.26 -1.97 11.26
CA LEU A 33 12.54 -3.38 11.50
C LEU A 33 12.07 -3.84 12.88
N ILE A 34 12.23 -3.01 13.91
CA ILE A 34 11.73 -3.30 15.27
C ILE A 34 10.20 -3.38 15.25
N PHE A 35 9.52 -2.40 14.66
CA PHE A 35 8.05 -2.43 14.55
C PHE A 35 7.55 -3.59 13.70
N GLY A 36 8.23 -3.93 12.60
CA GLY A 36 7.94 -5.10 11.79
C GLY A 36 8.11 -6.41 12.57
N GLY A 37 9.17 -6.52 13.38
CA GLY A 37 9.38 -7.66 14.28
C GLY A 37 8.30 -7.78 15.36
N ILE A 38 7.91 -6.67 15.98
CA ILE A 38 6.81 -6.63 16.96
C ILE A 38 5.48 -7.02 16.29
N ALA A 39 5.20 -6.48 15.11
CA ALA A 39 4.00 -6.79 14.33
C ALA A 39 3.95 -8.28 13.97
N PHE A 40 5.09 -8.87 13.57
CA PHE A 40 5.20 -10.30 13.27
C PHE A 40 4.97 -11.18 14.51
N GLY A 41 5.42 -10.73 15.68
CA GLY A 41 5.19 -11.41 16.96
C GLY A 41 3.71 -11.45 17.39
N ASN A 42 2.90 -10.47 16.96
CA ASN A 42 1.46 -10.48 17.20
C ASN A 42 0.68 -9.95 15.99
N LEU A 43 0.40 -10.85 15.04
CA LEU A 43 -0.32 -10.53 13.81
C LEU A 43 -1.75 -10.02 14.04
N PHE A 44 -2.38 -10.38 15.15
CA PHE A 44 -3.72 -9.88 15.48
C PHE A 44 -3.69 -8.37 15.79
N ILE A 45 -2.76 -7.93 16.65
CA ILE A 45 -2.58 -6.51 16.95
C ILE A 45 -2.17 -5.76 15.68
N ALA A 46 -1.29 -6.33 14.86
CA ALA A 46 -0.89 -5.75 13.58
C ALA A 46 -2.08 -5.59 12.62
N THR A 47 -2.97 -6.58 12.55
CA THR A 47 -4.21 -6.48 11.76
C THR A 47 -5.07 -5.33 12.27
N VAL A 48 -5.33 -5.24 13.57
CA VAL A 48 -6.14 -4.15 14.14
C VAL A 48 -5.50 -2.78 13.87
N ALA A 49 -4.19 -2.66 14.04
CA ALA A 49 -3.45 -1.43 13.72
C ALA A 49 -3.60 -1.05 12.24
N SER A 50 -3.47 -2.03 11.32
CA SER A 50 -3.65 -1.79 9.89
C SER A 50 -5.08 -1.29 9.57
N VAL A 51 -6.09 -1.88 10.21
CA VAL A 51 -7.50 -1.47 10.04
C VAL A 51 -7.72 -0.05 10.54
N TYR A 52 -7.13 0.34 11.67
CA TYR A 52 -7.25 1.71 12.17
C TYR A 52 -6.53 2.73 11.29
N VAL A 53 -5.38 2.38 10.73
CA VAL A 53 -4.70 3.25 9.75
C VAL A 53 -5.58 3.44 8.52
N VAL A 54 -6.09 2.35 7.94
CA VAL A 54 -6.97 2.40 6.77
C VAL A 54 -8.25 3.17 7.10
N GLY A 55 -8.90 2.90 8.23
CA GLY A 55 -10.11 3.59 8.68
C GLY A 55 -9.90 5.09 8.88
N SER A 56 -8.75 5.50 9.42
CA SER A 56 -8.37 6.91 9.57
C SER A 56 -8.25 7.61 8.21
N LEU A 57 -7.58 6.96 7.25
CA LEU A 57 -7.45 7.47 5.89
C LEU A 57 -8.82 7.59 5.20
N MET A 58 -9.71 6.62 5.40
CA MET A 58 -11.07 6.66 4.87
C MET A 58 -11.89 7.80 5.47
N LEU A 59 -11.79 8.05 6.78
CA LEU A 59 -12.44 9.21 7.41
C LEU A 59 -11.93 10.54 6.84
N MET A 60 -10.61 10.69 6.71
CA MET A 60 -10.02 11.90 6.14
C MET A 60 -10.45 12.10 4.69
N ALA A 61 -10.43 11.04 3.87
CA ALA A 61 -10.92 11.09 2.50
C ALA A 61 -12.40 11.49 2.44
N GLY A 62 -13.24 10.91 3.30
CA GLY A 62 -14.66 11.26 3.40
C GLY A 62 -14.89 12.73 3.73
N VAL A 63 -14.14 13.28 4.70
CA VAL A 63 -14.22 14.71 5.04
C VAL A 63 -13.79 15.60 3.87
N ILE A 64 -12.71 15.23 3.18
CA ILE A 64 -12.21 15.98 2.01
C ILE A 64 -13.24 15.95 0.87
N GLU A 65 -13.82 14.78 0.57
CA GLU A 65 -14.82 14.63 -0.50
C GLU A 65 -16.11 15.39 -0.20
N ILE A 66 -16.59 15.33 1.05
CA ILE A 66 -17.76 16.10 1.49
C ILE A 66 -17.47 17.61 1.38
N ALA A 67 -16.31 18.07 1.84
CA ALA A 67 -15.92 19.47 1.70
C ALA A 67 -15.82 19.89 0.24
N HIS A 68 -15.28 19.03 -0.62
CA HIS A 68 -15.17 19.28 -2.06
C HIS A 68 -16.53 19.35 -2.74
N ALA A 69 -17.49 18.52 -2.33
CA ALA A 69 -18.85 18.52 -2.90
C ALA A 69 -19.47 19.92 -2.89
N PHE A 70 -19.34 20.67 -1.78
CA PHE A 70 -19.86 22.04 -1.65
C PHE A 70 -19.19 23.06 -2.57
N GLY A 71 -18.02 22.76 -3.13
CA GLY A 71 -17.32 23.62 -4.09
C GLY A 71 -17.71 23.38 -5.56
N VAL A 72 -18.45 22.31 -5.87
CA VAL A 72 -18.75 21.93 -7.26
C VAL A 72 -20.02 22.60 -7.78
N LYS A 73 -19.92 23.32 -8.90
CA LYS A 73 -21.02 24.11 -9.50
C LYS A 73 -22.13 23.29 -10.17
N SER A 74 -21.95 21.99 -10.33
CA SER A 74 -22.89 21.09 -11.03
C SER A 74 -23.58 20.15 -10.05
N TRP A 75 -24.92 20.14 -10.08
CA TRP A 75 -25.76 19.29 -9.23
C TRP A 75 -25.49 17.79 -9.37
N SER A 76 -25.19 17.30 -10.59
CA SER A 76 -24.87 15.88 -10.80
C SER A 76 -23.60 15.49 -10.04
N ASN A 77 -22.54 16.29 -10.18
CA ASN A 77 -21.28 16.03 -9.51
C ASN A 77 -21.40 16.20 -7.99
N PHE A 78 -22.19 17.17 -7.52
CA PHE A 78 -22.45 17.37 -6.09
C PHE A 78 -22.92 16.08 -5.40
N PHE A 79 -23.94 15.41 -5.93
CA PHE A 79 -24.46 14.18 -5.33
C PHE A 79 -23.47 13.03 -5.36
N TRP A 80 -22.66 12.90 -6.43
CA TRP A 80 -21.62 11.88 -6.50
C TRP A 80 -20.54 12.08 -5.44
N TRP A 81 -20.01 13.29 -5.29
CA TRP A 81 -18.98 13.62 -4.29
C TRP A 81 -19.50 13.54 -2.86
N LEU A 82 -20.74 14.00 -2.62
CA LEU A 82 -21.35 13.91 -1.29
C LEU A 82 -21.62 12.45 -0.92
N GLY A 83 -22.16 11.66 -1.85
CA GLY A 83 -22.44 10.25 -1.66
C GLY A 83 -21.17 9.44 -1.41
N SER A 84 -20.13 9.64 -2.23
CA SER A 84 -18.83 8.97 -2.03
C SER A 84 -18.20 9.36 -0.70
N GLY A 85 -18.19 10.66 -0.37
CA GLY A 85 -17.60 11.13 0.87
C GLY A 85 -18.32 10.60 2.11
N LEU A 86 -19.65 10.48 2.06
CA LEU A 86 -20.43 9.87 3.12
C LEU A 86 -20.16 8.37 3.25
N LEU A 87 -20.04 7.65 2.12
CA LEU A 87 -19.66 6.23 2.13
C LEU A 87 -18.27 6.03 2.77
N TYR A 88 -17.28 6.85 2.41
CA TYR A 88 -15.95 6.82 3.01
C TYR A 88 -15.98 7.12 4.51
N ALA A 89 -16.75 8.12 4.93
CA ALA A 89 -16.90 8.46 6.34
C ALA A 89 -17.56 7.33 7.14
N ILE A 90 -18.65 6.73 6.62
CA ILE A 90 -19.33 5.61 7.27
C ILE A 90 -18.41 4.39 7.36
N ALA A 91 -17.75 4.04 6.26
CA ALA A 91 -16.87 2.88 6.23
C ALA A 91 -15.64 3.07 7.14
N GLY A 92 -15.08 4.29 7.19
CA GLY A 92 -14.04 4.65 8.15
C GLY A 92 -14.53 4.53 9.60
N PHE A 93 -15.72 5.04 9.92
CA PHE A 93 -16.32 4.90 11.25
C PHE A 93 -16.55 3.42 11.64
N LEU A 94 -17.07 2.61 10.71
CA LEU A 94 -17.27 1.17 10.93
C LEU A 94 -15.95 0.44 11.17
N ALA A 95 -14.85 0.87 10.56
CA ALA A 95 -13.52 0.31 10.82
C ALA A 95 -13.05 0.54 12.27
N PHE A 96 -13.42 1.66 12.88
CA PHE A 96 -13.16 1.89 14.31
C PHE A 96 -14.13 1.12 15.21
N TYR A 97 -15.41 1.09 14.85
CA TYR A 97 -16.45 0.46 15.66
C TYR A 97 -16.33 -1.06 15.72
N ASN A 98 -16.08 -1.70 14.57
CA ASN A 98 -15.89 -3.15 14.48
C ASN A 98 -14.70 -3.49 13.58
N PRO A 99 -13.47 -3.46 14.14
CA PRO A 99 -12.26 -3.70 13.38
C PRO A 99 -12.17 -5.12 12.81
N LEU A 100 -12.85 -6.10 13.42
CA LEU A 100 -12.89 -7.48 12.90
C LEU A 100 -13.73 -7.59 11.63
N LEU A 101 -14.89 -6.92 11.59
CA LEU A 101 -15.70 -6.87 10.37
C LEU A 101 -14.94 -6.12 9.27
N ALA A 102 -14.30 -4.99 9.62
CA ALA A 102 -13.53 -4.22 8.67
C ALA A 102 -12.30 -4.99 8.15
N SER A 103 -11.58 -5.72 8.99
CA SER A 103 -10.48 -6.59 8.54
C SER A 103 -10.98 -7.66 7.56
N ALA A 104 -12.15 -8.26 7.83
CA ALA A 104 -12.75 -9.23 6.93
C ALA A 104 -13.07 -8.62 5.56
N VAL A 105 -13.71 -7.45 5.51
CA VAL A 105 -14.03 -6.76 4.26
C VAL A 105 -12.76 -6.36 3.50
N LEU A 106 -11.79 -5.74 4.19
CA LEU A 106 -10.51 -5.33 3.59
C LEU A 106 -9.71 -6.53 3.06
N THR A 107 -9.71 -7.65 3.79
CA THR A 107 -9.06 -8.89 3.33
C THR A 107 -9.76 -9.47 2.10
N PHE A 108 -11.09 -9.40 2.04
CA PHE A 108 -11.84 -9.83 0.87
C PHE A 108 -11.50 -8.97 -0.35
N LEU A 109 -11.48 -7.63 -0.18
CA LEU A 109 -11.08 -6.70 -1.23
C LEU A 109 -9.62 -6.95 -1.69
N LEU A 110 -8.71 -7.23 -0.77
CA LEU A 110 -7.33 -7.63 -1.07
C LEU A 110 -7.31 -8.92 -1.90
N ALA A 111 -8.05 -9.95 -1.51
CA ALA A 111 -8.10 -11.22 -2.22
C ALA A 111 -8.62 -11.04 -3.66
N VAL A 112 -9.73 -10.32 -3.83
CA VAL A 112 -10.29 -10.00 -5.15
C VAL A 112 -9.28 -9.21 -6.00
N SER A 113 -8.60 -8.22 -5.41
CA SER A 113 -7.60 -7.41 -6.09
C SER A 113 -6.40 -8.23 -6.56
N LEU A 114 -5.92 -9.17 -5.72
CA LEU A 114 -4.83 -10.08 -6.06
C LEU A 114 -5.22 -11.02 -7.19
N VAL A 115 -6.42 -11.60 -7.14
CA VAL A 115 -6.93 -12.46 -8.22
C VAL A 115 -7.05 -11.67 -9.53
N ALA A 116 -7.67 -10.49 -9.50
CA ALA A 116 -7.82 -9.64 -10.67
C ALA A 116 -6.45 -9.23 -11.25
N SER A 117 -5.51 -8.81 -10.40
CA SER A 117 -4.15 -8.46 -10.82
C SER A 117 -3.41 -9.66 -11.43
N GLY A 118 -3.53 -10.83 -10.82
CA GLY A 118 -2.96 -12.07 -11.32
C GLY A 118 -3.51 -12.44 -12.70
N ILE A 119 -4.83 -12.37 -12.90
CA ILE A 119 -5.47 -12.61 -14.19
C ILE A 119 -5.00 -11.62 -15.25
N LEU A 120 -4.91 -10.32 -14.92
CA LEU A 120 -4.40 -9.31 -15.85
C LEU A 120 -2.95 -9.57 -16.25
N ARG A 121 -2.08 -9.94 -15.31
CA ARG A 121 -0.68 -10.29 -15.58
C ARG A 121 -0.57 -11.53 -16.46
N LEU A 122 -1.41 -12.54 -16.23
CA LEU A 122 -1.48 -13.73 -17.10
C LEU A 122 -1.87 -13.33 -18.53
N TRP A 123 -2.95 -12.55 -18.67
CA TRP A 123 -3.42 -12.09 -19.98
C TRP A 123 -2.35 -11.28 -20.73
N LEU A 124 -1.71 -10.32 -20.07
CA LEU A 124 -0.61 -9.54 -20.64
C LEU A 124 0.61 -10.41 -20.96
N GLY A 125 0.94 -11.38 -20.11
CA GLY A 125 2.05 -12.31 -20.32
C GLY A 125 1.84 -13.21 -21.54
N PHE A 126 0.62 -13.69 -21.77
CA PHE A 126 0.30 -14.46 -22.98
C PHE A 126 0.25 -13.58 -24.24
N LYS A 127 -0.28 -12.35 -24.13
CA LYS A 127 -0.34 -11.40 -25.26
C LYS A 127 1.03 -10.88 -25.69
N SER A 128 1.97 -10.76 -24.76
CA SER A 128 3.32 -10.24 -25.03
C SER A 128 4.28 -11.27 -25.63
N ARG A 129 3.85 -12.51 -25.91
CA ARG A 129 4.70 -13.49 -26.61
C ARG A 129 5.07 -12.98 -28.02
N PRO A 130 6.36 -13.04 -28.45
CA PRO A 130 7.54 -13.64 -27.80
C PRO A 130 8.49 -12.64 -27.11
N ALA A 131 8.01 -11.49 -26.63
CA ALA A 131 8.84 -10.48 -25.98
C ALA A 131 9.67 -11.05 -24.81
N ALA A 132 10.89 -10.55 -24.64
CA ALA A 132 11.77 -10.96 -23.55
C ALA A 132 11.08 -10.75 -22.18
N GLY A 133 11.10 -11.78 -21.32
CA GLY A 133 10.49 -11.71 -19.98
C GLY A 133 9.01 -12.13 -19.90
N TRP A 134 8.35 -12.49 -21.01
CA TRP A 134 6.94 -12.91 -20.98
C TRP A 134 6.67 -14.07 -19.99
N GLY A 135 7.58 -15.04 -19.91
CA GLY A 135 7.46 -16.19 -19.00
C GLY A 135 7.49 -15.80 -17.52
N TRP A 136 8.32 -14.81 -17.17
CA TRP A 136 8.37 -14.27 -15.80
C TRP A 136 7.08 -13.52 -15.44
N LEU A 137 6.51 -12.78 -16.38
CA LEU A 137 5.24 -12.09 -16.18
C LEU A 137 4.09 -13.08 -15.96
N VAL A 138 4.04 -14.16 -16.74
CA VAL A 138 3.07 -15.25 -16.54
C VAL A 138 3.26 -15.92 -15.18
N ALA A 139 4.49 -16.29 -14.82
CA ALA A 139 4.78 -16.91 -13.52
C ALA A 139 4.36 -16.01 -12.35
N ALA A 140 4.68 -14.71 -12.41
CA ALA A 140 4.24 -13.73 -11.41
C ALA A 140 2.71 -13.62 -11.35
N GLY A 141 2.03 -13.67 -12.50
CA GLY A 141 0.57 -13.70 -12.59
C GLY A 141 -0.04 -14.92 -11.91
N VAL A 142 0.50 -16.12 -12.16
CA VAL A 142 0.06 -17.37 -11.51
C VAL A 142 0.20 -17.25 -9.99
N VAL A 143 1.38 -16.89 -9.50
CA VAL A 143 1.65 -16.77 -8.05
C VAL A 143 0.71 -15.76 -7.40
N THR A 144 0.50 -14.61 -8.04
CA THR A 144 -0.37 -13.54 -7.53
C THR A 144 -1.84 -13.99 -7.48
N ALA A 145 -2.32 -14.66 -8.54
CA ALA A 145 -3.69 -15.19 -8.59
C ALA A 145 -3.92 -16.28 -7.53
N LEU A 146 -2.97 -17.20 -7.38
CA LEU A 146 -3.04 -18.27 -6.37
C LEU A 146 -3.03 -17.70 -4.96
N ALA A 147 -2.18 -16.71 -4.67
CA ALA A 147 -2.16 -16.04 -3.37
C ALA A 147 -3.53 -15.42 -3.05
N GLY A 148 -4.14 -14.70 -4.00
CA GLY A 148 -5.48 -14.15 -3.85
C GLY A 148 -6.55 -15.23 -3.64
N LEU A 149 -6.47 -16.34 -4.37
CA LEU A 149 -7.42 -17.45 -4.24
C LEU A 149 -7.31 -18.16 -2.89
N ILE A 150 -6.09 -18.40 -2.40
CA ILE A 150 -5.85 -19.00 -1.08
C ILE A 150 -6.43 -18.11 0.02
N ILE A 151 -6.26 -16.78 -0.09
CA ILE A 151 -6.84 -15.84 0.86
C ILE A 151 -8.38 -15.87 0.76
N ALA A 152 -8.95 -15.90 -0.44
CA ALA A 152 -10.40 -15.96 -0.64
C ALA A 152 -11.01 -17.23 -0.04
N LEU A 153 -10.36 -18.39 -0.19
CA LEU A 153 -10.85 -19.68 0.33
C LEU A 153 -10.81 -19.76 1.86
N GLY A 154 -9.85 -19.09 2.50
CA GLY A 154 -9.75 -19.03 3.97
C GLY A 154 -10.55 -17.91 4.63
N TRP A 155 -11.25 -17.10 3.84
CA TRP A 155 -12.06 -15.98 4.33
C TRP A 155 -13.36 -16.49 5.00
N PRO A 156 -13.82 -15.88 6.10
CA PRO A 156 -13.30 -14.70 6.79
C PRO A 156 -12.28 -15.00 7.89
N VAL A 157 -12.02 -16.26 8.22
CA VAL A 157 -11.22 -16.67 9.40
C VAL A 157 -9.77 -16.17 9.30
N ASN A 158 -9.17 -16.21 8.11
CA ASN A 158 -7.80 -15.75 7.90
C ASN A 158 -7.63 -14.21 7.99
N SER A 159 -8.72 -13.44 7.94
CA SER A 159 -8.65 -11.98 7.98
C SER A 159 -8.03 -11.43 9.28
N LEU A 160 -8.05 -12.23 10.35
CA LEU A 160 -7.47 -11.88 11.65
C LEU A 160 -5.95 -11.74 11.62
N TRP A 161 -5.27 -12.36 10.66
CA TRP A 161 -3.80 -12.37 10.58
C TRP A 161 -3.25 -11.94 9.21
N VAL A 162 -4.03 -12.03 8.13
CA VAL A 162 -3.56 -11.69 6.78
C VAL A 162 -3.10 -10.24 6.70
N LEU A 163 -3.94 -9.27 7.07
CA LEU A 163 -3.55 -7.85 6.98
C LEU A 163 -2.35 -7.52 7.89
N GLY A 164 -2.31 -8.08 9.09
CA GLY A 164 -1.17 -7.95 10.00
C GLY A 164 0.12 -8.53 9.45
N MET A 165 0.05 -9.65 8.73
CA MET A 165 1.20 -10.24 8.05
C MET A 165 1.69 -9.36 6.91
N PHE A 166 0.77 -8.85 6.08
CA PHE A 166 1.12 -7.89 5.03
C PHE A 166 1.80 -6.64 5.60
N LEU A 167 1.25 -6.08 6.70
CA LEU A 167 1.85 -4.94 7.40
C LEU A 167 3.25 -5.27 7.94
N ALA A 168 3.41 -6.41 8.61
CA ALA A 168 4.69 -6.81 9.19
C ALA A 168 5.78 -6.99 8.10
N ILE A 169 5.42 -7.66 7.01
CA ILE A 169 6.31 -7.84 5.85
C ILE A 169 6.65 -6.47 5.25
N ASP A 170 5.65 -5.63 4.99
CA ASP A 170 5.85 -4.29 4.43
C ASP A 170 6.82 -3.45 5.29
N LEU A 171 6.61 -3.40 6.61
CA LEU A 171 7.50 -2.69 7.55
C LEU A 171 8.93 -3.23 7.51
N ILE A 172 9.12 -4.55 7.40
CA ILE A 172 10.44 -5.16 7.31
C ILE A 172 11.14 -4.77 6.00
N PHE A 173 10.44 -4.85 4.87
CA PHE A 173 10.98 -4.48 3.56
C PHE A 173 11.32 -2.98 3.49
N GLN A 174 10.46 -2.12 4.04
CA GLN A 174 10.74 -0.69 4.15
C GLN A 174 11.93 -0.43 5.08
N GLY A 175 12.04 -1.13 6.21
CA GLY A 175 13.17 -1.01 7.12
C GLY A 175 14.51 -1.32 6.44
N TRP A 176 14.58 -2.44 5.72
CA TRP A 176 15.75 -2.78 4.91
C TRP A 176 16.04 -1.75 3.81
N THR A 177 15.00 -1.27 3.14
CA THR A 177 15.13 -0.26 2.08
C THR A 177 15.73 1.05 2.63
N PHE A 178 15.25 1.54 3.77
CA PHE A 178 15.77 2.76 4.39
C PHE A 178 17.20 2.61 4.92
N ILE A 179 17.54 1.44 5.49
CA ILE A 179 18.92 1.14 5.89
C ILE A 179 19.84 1.13 4.66
N ALA A 180 19.45 0.41 3.60
CA ALA A 180 20.24 0.34 2.38
C ALA A 180 20.41 1.73 1.74
N PHE A 181 19.36 2.53 1.70
CA PHE A 181 19.38 3.90 1.19
C PHE A 181 20.29 4.82 2.03
N GLY A 182 20.15 4.79 3.36
CA GLY A 182 21.00 5.56 4.26
C GLY A 182 22.48 5.17 4.15
N LEU A 183 22.79 3.88 4.02
CA LEU A 183 24.16 3.40 3.81
C LEU A 183 24.70 3.76 2.42
N ALA A 184 23.85 3.80 1.39
CA ALA A 184 24.23 4.26 0.06
C ALA A 184 24.58 5.75 0.05
N LEU A 185 23.80 6.57 0.78
CA LEU A 185 24.05 8.01 0.94
C LEU A 185 25.32 8.34 1.73
N ARG A 186 25.79 7.43 2.59
CA ARG A 186 27.07 7.62 3.30
C ARG A 186 28.26 7.69 2.33
N LYS A 187 28.21 6.94 1.22
CA LYS A 187 29.26 6.87 0.18
C LYS A 187 29.28 8.08 -0.73
#